data_AF-U3CE49-F1
#
_entry.id   AF-U3CE49-F1
#
_cell.length_a   1.000
_cell.length_b   1.000
_cell.length_c   1.000
_cell.angle_alpha   90.00
_cell.angle_beta   90.00
_cell.angle_gamma   90.00
#
_symmetry.space_group_name_H-M   'P 1'
#
loop_
_entity.id
_entity.type
_entity.pdbx_description
1 polymer ?
#
loop_
_entity_poly.entity_id
_entity_poly.type
_entity_poly.pdbx_seq_one_letter_code
_entity_poly.pdbx_strand_id
1 'polypeptide(L)'
;MNTLNYPSISRQQWQQLTQMIESKFAIVIDSEQGQAKSNGFRFSWAYNSQQQALELICNEKPIFVPYTLIKHQVDSLVSQL
;
A
#
# COMPACT_ATOMS: atom_id res chain seq x y z
N MET A 1 6.32 -13.77 2.45
CA MET A 1 5.24 -12.79 2.21
C MET A 1 5.05 -12.04 3.51
N ASN A 2 5.14 -10.72 3.50
CA ASN A 2 4.91 -9.91 4.69
C ASN A 2 3.66 -9.06 4.44
N THR A 3 2.68 -9.22 5.30
CA THR A 3 1.43 -8.45 5.31
C THR A 3 1.56 -7.34 6.34
N LEU A 4 1.25 -6.11 5.94
CA LEU A 4 1.14 -4.94 6.80
C LEU A 4 -0.34 -4.65 6.99
N ASN A 5 -0.75 -4.53 8.24
CA ASN A 5 -2.14 -4.28 8.59
C ASN A 5 -2.22 -2.90 9.26
N TYR A 6 -3.01 -2.01 8.66
CA TYR A 6 -3.19 -0.64 9.12
C TYR A 6 -4.65 -0.47 9.58
N PRO A 7 -4.91 -0.64 10.89
CA PRO A 7 -6.23 -0.38 11.45
C PRO A 7 -6.51 1.12 11.46
N SER A 8 -7.80 1.49 11.45
CA SER A 8 -8.29 2.87 11.55
C SER A 8 -7.98 3.77 10.34
N ILE A 9 -7.79 3.19 9.15
CA ILE A 9 -7.72 3.95 7.90
C ILE A 9 -9.15 4.31 7.47
N SER A 10 -9.52 5.58 7.64
CA SER A 10 -10.79 6.10 7.13
C SER A 10 -10.82 6.14 5.60
N ARG A 11 -12.02 6.27 5.01
CA ARG A 11 -12.17 6.33 3.55
C ARG A 11 -11.43 7.52 2.92
N GLN A 12 -11.39 8.65 3.63
CA GLN A 12 -10.64 9.84 3.20
C GLN A 12 -9.13 9.57 3.22
N GLN A 13 -8.63 8.96 4.29
CA GLN A 13 -7.21 8.59 4.40
C GLN A 13 -6.80 7.54 3.35
N TRP A 14 -7.70 6.58 3.06
CA TRP A 14 -7.51 5.64 1.95
C TRP A 14 -7.36 6.38 0.61
N GLN A 15 -8.25 7.32 0.29
CA GLN A 15 -8.15 8.10 -0.95
C GLN A 15 -6.87 8.93 -1.03
N GLN A 16 -6.41 9.50 0.07
CA GLN A 16 -5.13 10.21 0.11
C GLN A 16 -3.95 9.24 -0.11
N LEU A 17 -3.99 8.06 0.50
CA LEU A 17 -2.96 7.04 0.34
C LEU A 17 -2.86 6.54 -1.10
N THR A 18 -3.99 6.29 -1.78
CA THR A 18 -3.99 5.85 -3.18
C THR A 18 -3.37 6.90 -4.10
N GLN A 19 -3.71 8.18 -3.90
CA GLN A 19 -3.10 9.29 -4.65
C GLN A 19 -1.58 9.41 -4.41
N MET A 20 -1.14 9.25 -3.16
CA MET A 20 0.30 9.28 -2.84
C MET A 20 1.05 8.09 -3.44
N ILE A 21 0.44 6.90 -3.45
CA ILE A 21 1.01 5.70 -4.06
C ILE A 21 1.14 5.87 -5.57
N GLU A 22 0.09 6.40 -6.23
CA GLU A 22 0.13 6.69 -7.66
C GLU A 22 1.23 7.70 -8.00
N SER A 23 1.31 8.80 -7.24
CA SER A 23 2.33 9.83 -7.45
C SER A 23 3.76 9.33 -7.24
N LYS A 24 4.01 8.50 -6.22
CA LYS A 24 5.37 8.04 -5.87
C LYS A 24 5.82 6.80 -6.61
N PHE A 25 4.91 5.89 -6.92
CA PHE A 25 5.24 4.57 -7.46
C PHE A 25 4.69 4.32 -8.87
N ALA A 26 3.94 5.29 -9.43
CA ALA A 26 3.23 5.14 -10.70
C ALA A 26 2.30 3.90 -10.70
N ILE A 27 1.75 3.58 -9.54
CA ILE A 27 0.79 2.49 -9.35
C ILE A 27 -0.61 3.08 -9.21
N VAL A 28 -1.47 2.81 -10.18
CA VAL A 28 -2.88 3.20 -10.10
C VAL A 28 -3.62 2.24 -9.18
N ILE A 29 -4.30 2.79 -8.18
CA ILE A 29 -5.22 2.05 -7.30
C ILE A 29 -6.62 2.60 -7.53
N ASP A 30 -7.43 1.87 -8.29
CA ASP A 30 -8.79 2.23 -8.68
C ASP A 30 -9.89 1.44 -7.93
N SER A 31 -9.48 0.51 -7.08
CA SER A 31 -10.37 -0.41 -6.37
C SER A 31 -10.05 -0.51 -4.88
N GLU A 32 -11.05 -0.89 -4.07
CA GLU A 32 -10.83 -1.18 -2.63
C GLU A 32 -9.93 -2.40 -2.42
N GLN A 33 -9.90 -3.34 -3.36
CA GLN A 33 -9.00 -4.49 -3.33
C GLN A 33 -8.37 -4.73 -4.69
N GLY A 34 -7.09 -5.09 -4.73
CA GLY A 34 -6.40 -5.27 -5.99
C GLY A 34 -4.93 -5.66 -5.84
N GLN A 35 -4.27 -5.77 -6.98
CA GLN A 35 -2.83 -5.94 -7.04
C GLN A 35 -2.25 -5.18 -8.22
N ALA A 36 -1.06 -4.64 -8.03
CA ALA A 36 -0.30 -3.97 -9.08
C ALA A 36 1.16 -4.36 -9.02
N LYS A 37 1.82 -4.29 -10.18
CA LYS A 37 3.25 -4.52 -10.30
C LYS A 37 3.92 -3.29 -10.89
N SER A 38 4.91 -2.75 -10.20
CA SER A 38 5.72 -1.62 -10.67
C SER A 38 7.16 -1.83 -10.25
N ASN A 39 8.12 -1.58 -11.15
CA ASN A 39 9.56 -1.67 -10.87
C ASN A 39 10.03 -2.97 -10.18
N GLY A 40 9.41 -4.11 -10.52
CA GLY A 40 9.72 -5.41 -9.92
C GLY A 40 9.12 -5.64 -8.53
N PHE A 41 8.36 -4.68 -8.00
CA PHE A 41 7.54 -4.84 -6.82
C PHE A 41 6.14 -5.27 -7.21
N ARG A 42 5.57 -6.25 -6.51
CA ARG A 42 4.14 -6.56 -6.58
C ARG A 42 3.48 -6.18 -5.27
N PHE A 43 2.58 -5.22 -5.33
CA PHE A 43 1.73 -4.80 -4.22
C PHE A 43 0.36 -5.41 -4.39
N SER A 44 -0.23 -5.83 -3.28
CA SER A 44 -1.64 -6.19 -3.20
C SER A 44 -2.24 -5.44 -2.03
N TRP A 45 -3.44 -4.91 -2.20
CA TRP A 45 -4.15 -4.16 -1.17
C TRP A 45 -5.55 -4.72 -1.01
N ALA A 46 -6.06 -4.62 0.21
CA ALA A 46 -7.44 -4.87 0.55
C ALA A 46 -7.87 -3.85 1.61
N TYR A 47 -8.62 -2.85 1.17
CA TYR A 47 -9.27 -1.87 2.00
C TYR A 47 -10.67 -2.35 2.36
N ASN A 48 -10.96 -2.47 3.65
CA ASN A 48 -12.29 -2.75 4.15
C ASN A 48 -12.90 -1.46 4.70
N SER A 49 -13.83 -0.87 3.94
CA SER A 49 -14.51 0.36 4.32
C SER A 49 -15.43 0.21 5.54
N GLN A 50 -15.96 -0.99 5.80
CA GLN A 50 -16.79 -1.28 6.97
C GLN A 50 -15.96 -1.41 8.25
N GLN A 51 -14.77 -2.00 8.14
CA GLN A 51 -13.84 -2.19 9.26
C GLN A 51 -12.83 -1.05 9.40
N GLN A 52 -12.83 -0.07 8.47
CA GLN A 52 -11.85 1.01 8.39
C GLN A 52 -10.42 0.48 8.50
N ALA A 53 -10.12 -0.60 7.78
CA ALA A 53 -8.86 -1.31 7.86
C ALA A 53 -8.26 -1.49 6.47
N LEU A 54 -6.95 -1.32 6.37
CA LEU A 54 -6.19 -1.55 5.14
C LEU A 54 -5.17 -2.66 5.36
N GLU A 55 -5.28 -3.70 4.55
CA GLU A 55 -4.24 -4.72 4.41
C GLU A 55 -3.41 -4.43 3.18
N LEU A 56 -2.09 -4.39 3.35
CA LEU A 56 -1.11 -4.21 2.28
C LEU A 56 -0.13 -5.37 2.30
N ILE A 57 -0.03 -6.06 1.16
CA ILE A 57 0.82 -7.23 0.98
C ILE A 57 1.86 -6.91 -0.09
N CYS A 58 3.14 -7.05 0.25
CA CYS A 58 4.22 -7.00 -0.73
C CYS A 58 4.59 -8.43 -1.13
N ASN A 59 4.15 -8.84 -2.33
CA ASN A 59 4.21 -10.22 -2.81
C ASN A 59 5.51 -10.55 -3.56
N GLU A 60 6.02 -9.61 -4.36
CA GLU A 60 7.29 -9.76 -5.07
C GLU A 60 8.16 -8.54 -4.78
N LYS A 61 9.46 -8.78 -4.53
CA LYS A 61 10.47 -7.72 -4.40
C LYS A 61 11.51 -7.88 -5.52
N PRO A 62 12.09 -6.80 -6.03
CA PRO A 62 13.36 -6.86 -6.74
C PRO A 62 14.41 -7.48 -5.83
N ILE A 63 15.33 -8.25 -6.39
CA ILE A 63 16.41 -8.93 -5.65
C ILE A 63 17.21 -7.90 -4.82
N PHE A 64 17.33 -6.66 -5.34
CA PHE A 64 18.18 -5.59 -4.81
C PHE A 64 17.53 -4.63 -3.83
N VAL A 65 16.22 -4.73 -3.54
CA VAL A 65 15.58 -3.78 -2.60
C VAL A 65 15.17 -4.49 -1.30
N PRO A 66 15.65 -4.02 -0.14
CA PRO A 66 15.28 -4.56 1.15
C PRO A 66 13.83 -4.23 1.49
N TYR A 67 13.11 -5.22 2.03
CA TYR A 67 11.70 -5.10 2.46
C TYR A 67 11.48 -3.94 3.44
N THR A 68 12.48 -3.67 4.30
CA THR A 68 12.44 -2.59 5.28
C THR A 68 12.26 -1.21 4.64
N LEU A 69 12.79 -0.97 3.44
CA LEU A 69 12.60 0.31 2.74
C LEU A 69 11.17 0.48 2.25
N ILE A 70 10.56 -0.57 1.69
CA ILE A 70 9.16 -0.52 1.26
C ILE A 70 8.26 -0.33 2.46
N LYS A 71 8.47 -1.12 3.52
CA LYS A 71 7.73 -0.99 4.78
C LYS A 71 7.86 0.44 5.32
N HIS A 72 9.06 0.99 5.36
CA HIS A 72 9.30 2.34 5.84
C HIS A 72 8.62 3.40 4.96
N GLN A 73 8.60 3.22 3.63
CA GLN A 73 7.87 4.12 2.74
C GLN A 73 6.36 4.06 2.96
N VAL A 74 5.78 2.86 3.04
CA VAL A 74 4.34 2.70 3.30
C VAL A 74 3.97 3.20 4.70
N ASP A 75 4.76 2.87 5.72
CA ASP A 75 4.58 3.40 7.08
C ASP A 75 4.70 4.92 7.12
N SER A 76 5.64 5.49 6.37
CA SER A 76 5.80 6.94 6.26
C SER A 76 4.61 7.58 5.53
N LEU A 77 4.02 6.91 4.55
CA LEU A 77 2.81 7.38 3.87
C LEU A 77 1.63 7.36 4.83
N VAL A 78 1.44 6.25 5.55
CA VAL A 78 0.35 6.10 6.53
C VAL A 78 0.51 7.08 7.70
N SER A 79 1.74 7.34 8.16
CA SER A 79 2.00 8.31 9.25
C SER A 79 1.78 9.77 8.84
N GLN A 80 1.58 10.05 7.55
CA GLN A 80 1.28 11.40 7.03
C GLN A 80 -0.24 11.63 6.83
N LEU A 81 -1.07 10.62 7.13
CA LEU A 81 -2.53 10.65 7.09
C LEU A 81 -3.14 10.98 8.46
#